data_AF-A0A2V5RXM9-F1
#
_entry.id   AF-A0A2V5RXM9-F1
#
_cell.length_a   1.000
_cell.length_b   1.000
_cell.length_c   1.000
_cell.angle_alpha   90.00
_cell.angle_beta   90.00
_cell.angle_gamma   90.00
#
_symmetry.space_group_name_H-M   'P 1'
#
loop_
_entity.id
_entity.type
_entity.pdbx_description
1 polymer ?
#
loop_
_entity_poly.entity_id
_entity_poly.type
_entity_poly.pdbx_seq_one_letter_code
_entity_poly.pdbx_strand_id
1 'polypeptide(L)'
;MQLLSAFSRPQTVPAVQVAAPKKALWILSSWRDLILYVGTPLFLLPMFLLAQARWSAQDIYIFVAAFGAMGHHLPGMIRAYGDRALFRRFRWRFIFAPIFLLSVCVAFYWWDLKGIILIVFFWGVWHGLMQTYGFCRIYDAKTGSFAALTRRLDFAACAIWFAAAVLLSPQRMADTLEMYYASGGPFIPPWLLHNSQQVILAIAIAVGVLFLFNFSRMWAEGKRPNPVKMALLATTIAFWWYCNNGVTNILAGIALFEVYHDVQYLSLVWIYNRSRVEKDSSIGGFMRFVFRRSGSLVGLYIGLIFAYGSLAFFTSHLEIETMKRVLTGVVAASGLLHFYYDGFIWKVRDRSMRENLGLAGGNISVQSRELLPSWALHGLTWIAADLPNSARAHWKYGFALHKADRLDEAAEQYGVALRLNPKEQEVHYHLGQLLFGQSNFNEARSELETALRSQPGNGEYHSEYGRVLEQLGLKEQARAEHAIALRLAPKSGRNHYEYAMFLFRQQNLDEAIPEFEAALKYNPNHPEAHYHLGRALYVKGDYEGAKRHYEETARLDPKSLVHNGLGAVYFRLGQTSQAIAQFKEALRLNRDDAEAAENLRFAEGIQAGDASGRH
;
A
#
# COMPACT_ATOMS: atom_id res chain seq x y z
N MET A 1 -13.77 -14.98 -34.20
CA MET A 1 -12.79 -13.90 -33.91
C MET A 1 -12.26 -14.11 -32.49
N GLN A 2 -10.99 -14.54 -32.34
CA GLN A 2 -10.47 -15.14 -31.09
C GLN A 2 -9.56 -14.16 -30.30
N LEU A 3 -9.73 -14.13 -28.98
CA LEU A 3 -9.18 -13.13 -28.04
C LEU A 3 -8.17 -13.80 -27.07
N LEU A 4 -6.87 -13.58 -27.26
CA LEU A 4 -5.77 -14.13 -26.44
C LEU A 4 -5.47 -13.29 -25.18
N SER A 5 -5.64 -13.78 -23.96
CA SER A 5 -5.25 -13.05 -22.74
C SER A 5 -3.72 -12.96 -22.54
N ALA A 6 -3.26 -12.07 -21.66
CA ALA A 6 -1.87 -12.09 -21.16
C ALA A 6 -1.58 -13.31 -20.27
N PHE A 7 -2.62 -14.01 -19.80
CA PHE A 7 -2.58 -15.07 -18.78
C PHE A 7 -2.86 -16.49 -19.32
N SER A 8 -3.02 -16.66 -20.63
CA SER A 8 -3.34 -17.98 -21.21
C SER A 8 -2.16 -18.96 -21.07
N ARG A 9 -2.46 -20.19 -20.62
CA ARG A 9 -1.47 -21.28 -20.50
C ARG A 9 -0.65 -21.44 -21.78
N PRO A 10 0.66 -21.69 -21.69
CA PRO A 10 1.49 -21.77 -22.87
C PRO A 10 1.27 -23.09 -23.65
N GLN A 11 0.26 -23.13 -24.53
CA GLN A 11 -0.04 -24.24 -25.47
C GLN A 11 0.73 -24.19 -26.81
N THR A 12 0.95 -25.35 -27.41
CA THR A 12 2.02 -25.73 -28.36
C THR A 12 1.73 -25.48 -29.84
N VAL A 13 2.73 -24.99 -30.58
CA VAL A 13 2.73 -25.03 -32.04
C VAL A 13 3.24 -26.41 -32.45
N PRO A 14 2.52 -27.21 -33.28
CA PRO A 14 3.04 -28.46 -33.79
C PRO A 14 4.22 -28.20 -34.74
N ALA A 15 5.21 -29.11 -34.75
CA ALA A 15 6.31 -29.05 -35.70
C ALA A 15 5.78 -29.34 -37.11
N VAL A 16 5.79 -28.35 -38.00
CA VAL A 16 5.63 -28.58 -39.45
C VAL A 16 7.03 -28.70 -40.04
N GLN A 17 7.32 -29.81 -40.71
CA GLN A 17 8.56 -29.99 -41.46
C GLN A 17 8.58 -29.02 -42.64
N VAL A 18 9.47 -28.03 -42.56
CA VAL A 18 9.93 -27.20 -43.68
C VAL A 18 11.45 -27.27 -43.66
N ALA A 19 12.08 -27.34 -44.83
CA ALA A 19 13.53 -27.48 -45.02
C ALA A 19 14.35 -26.68 -44.00
N ALA A 20 15.35 -27.33 -43.40
CA ALA A 20 16.10 -26.80 -42.25
C ALA A 20 16.70 -25.42 -42.56
N PRO A 21 16.19 -24.33 -41.96
CA PRO A 21 16.83 -23.03 -42.12
C PRO A 21 18.23 -23.10 -41.52
N LYS A 22 19.21 -22.40 -42.12
CA LYS A 22 20.56 -22.28 -41.56
C LYS A 22 20.45 -21.86 -40.09
N LYS A 23 21.03 -22.66 -39.18
CA LYS A 23 21.08 -22.34 -37.75
C LYS A 23 21.73 -20.97 -37.58
N ALA A 24 20.95 -19.99 -37.14
CA ALA A 24 21.47 -18.68 -36.79
C ALA A 24 21.70 -18.69 -35.28
N LEU A 25 22.88 -18.26 -34.82
CA LEU A 25 23.14 -18.12 -33.38
C LEU A 25 22.62 -16.80 -32.82
N TRP A 26 22.43 -15.80 -33.68
CA TRP A 26 22.24 -14.41 -33.30
C TRP A 26 20.85 -13.90 -33.69
N ILE A 27 20.31 -12.99 -32.88
CA ILE A 27 19.08 -12.25 -33.19
C ILE A 27 19.39 -11.19 -34.25
N LEU A 28 20.44 -10.41 -34.03
CA LEU A 28 20.91 -9.35 -34.91
C LEU A 28 22.21 -9.76 -35.61
N SER A 29 23.30 -9.79 -34.86
CA SER A 29 24.64 -10.19 -35.28
C SER A 29 25.51 -10.43 -34.05
N SER A 30 26.66 -11.08 -34.20
CA SER A 30 27.55 -11.44 -33.10
C SER A 30 27.86 -10.26 -32.17
N TRP A 31 28.43 -9.19 -32.70
CA TRP A 31 28.79 -8.02 -31.90
C TRP A 31 27.58 -7.26 -31.34
N ARG A 32 26.47 -7.17 -32.09
CA ARG A 32 25.30 -6.41 -31.64
C ARG A 32 24.58 -7.10 -30.49
N ASP A 33 24.37 -8.41 -30.58
CA ASP A 33 23.78 -9.20 -29.49
C ASP A 33 24.66 -9.16 -28.24
N LEU A 34 25.99 -9.31 -28.42
CA LEU A 34 26.93 -9.26 -27.30
C LEU A 34 26.96 -7.88 -26.63
N ILE A 35 26.84 -6.77 -27.35
CA ILE A 35 26.87 -5.42 -26.76
C ILE A 35 25.51 -5.03 -26.17
N LEU A 36 24.42 -5.26 -26.90
CA LEU A 36 23.09 -4.72 -26.56
C LEU A 36 22.27 -5.64 -25.66
N TYR A 37 22.52 -6.94 -25.68
CA TYR A 37 21.71 -7.91 -24.93
C TYR A 37 22.47 -8.54 -23.77
N VAL A 38 23.74 -8.89 -23.99
CA VAL A 38 24.55 -9.59 -22.98
C VAL A 38 25.41 -8.62 -22.18
N GLY A 39 26.26 -7.83 -22.84
CA GLY A 39 27.35 -7.07 -22.25
C GLY A 39 27.00 -5.65 -21.84
N THR A 40 25.76 -5.20 -22.03
CA THR A 40 25.32 -3.84 -21.66
C THR A 40 25.66 -3.48 -20.21
N PRO A 41 25.52 -4.39 -19.20
CA PRO A 41 25.93 -4.08 -17.84
C PRO A 41 27.41 -3.66 -17.68
N LEU A 42 28.32 -4.21 -18.49
CA LEU A 42 29.76 -3.89 -18.44
C LEU A 42 30.03 -2.44 -18.84
N PHE A 43 29.20 -1.87 -19.72
CA PHE A 43 29.28 -0.46 -20.11
C PHE A 43 28.48 0.43 -19.17
N LEU A 44 27.34 -0.07 -18.69
CA LEU A 44 26.43 0.70 -17.86
C LEU A 44 27.02 1.03 -16.49
N LEU A 45 27.68 0.06 -15.83
CA LEU A 45 28.29 0.26 -14.51
C LEU A 45 29.27 1.45 -14.46
N PRO A 46 30.31 1.54 -15.32
CA PRO A 46 31.24 2.69 -15.29
C PRO A 46 30.57 4.01 -15.67
N MET A 47 29.64 4.03 -16.64
CA MET A 47 28.88 5.24 -16.96
C MET A 47 28.03 5.72 -15.78
N PHE A 48 27.43 4.78 -15.06
CA PHE A 48 26.60 5.08 -13.91
C PHE A 48 27.42 5.60 -12.72
N LEU A 49 28.60 5.03 -12.47
CA LEU A 49 29.55 5.57 -11.48
C LEU A 49 29.98 7.00 -11.82
N LEU A 50 30.24 7.29 -13.10
CA LEU A 50 30.55 8.65 -13.57
C LEU A 50 29.36 9.62 -13.42
N ALA A 51 28.13 9.11 -13.55
CA ALA A 51 26.92 9.88 -13.32
C ALA A 51 26.72 10.19 -11.82
N GLN A 52 26.91 9.19 -10.95
CA GLN A 52 26.82 9.37 -9.49
C GLN A 52 27.89 10.31 -8.93
N ALA A 53 29.00 10.51 -9.64
CA ALA A 53 29.98 11.53 -9.30
C ALA A 53 29.47 12.97 -9.50
N ARG A 54 28.35 13.17 -10.22
CA ARG A 54 27.80 14.49 -10.56
C ARG A 54 26.36 14.70 -10.08
N TRP A 55 25.58 13.64 -9.94
CA TRP A 55 24.16 13.70 -9.63
C TRP A 55 23.80 12.72 -8.51
N SER A 56 22.78 13.06 -7.73
CA SER A 56 22.29 12.16 -6.70
C SER A 56 21.63 10.93 -7.33
N ALA A 57 21.57 9.82 -6.58
CA ALA A 57 20.84 8.64 -7.02
C ALA A 57 19.36 8.92 -7.30
N GLN A 58 18.76 9.89 -6.58
CA GLN A 58 17.38 10.32 -6.78
C GLN A 58 17.21 11.08 -8.09
N ASP A 59 18.12 12.02 -8.43
CA ASP A 59 18.05 12.75 -9.70
C ASP A 59 18.23 11.82 -10.89
N ILE A 60 19.18 10.89 -10.78
CA ILE A 60 19.40 9.85 -11.80
C ILE A 60 18.14 8.99 -11.94
N TYR A 61 17.54 8.56 -10.82
CA TYR A 61 16.32 7.78 -10.85
C TYR A 61 15.15 8.54 -11.47
N ILE A 62 14.92 9.80 -11.10
CA ILE A 62 13.83 10.63 -11.69
C ILE A 62 14.04 10.76 -13.20
N PHE A 63 15.27 11.01 -13.64
CA PHE A 63 15.61 11.10 -15.06
C PHE A 63 15.35 9.77 -15.79
N VAL A 64 15.85 8.65 -15.24
CA VAL A 64 15.66 7.31 -15.84
C VAL A 64 14.20 6.89 -15.81
N ALA A 65 13.46 7.14 -14.74
CA ALA A 65 12.04 6.84 -14.63
C ALA A 65 11.22 7.62 -15.67
N ALA A 66 11.59 8.88 -15.94
CA ALA A 66 10.94 9.68 -16.96
C ALA A 66 11.30 9.24 -18.38
N PHE A 67 12.58 9.20 -18.73
CA PHE A 67 13.00 9.07 -20.13
C PHE A 67 13.34 7.63 -20.55
N GLY A 68 13.78 6.81 -19.59
CA GLY A 68 13.94 5.38 -19.77
C GLY A 68 12.60 4.68 -19.63
N ALA A 69 12.13 4.52 -18.38
CA ALA A 69 10.93 3.76 -18.06
C ALA A 69 9.69 4.30 -18.80
N MET A 70 9.29 5.55 -18.56
CA MET A 70 8.11 6.09 -19.24
C MET A 70 8.31 6.28 -20.75
N GLY A 71 9.48 6.77 -21.17
CA GLY A 71 9.78 6.99 -22.58
C GLY A 71 9.62 5.71 -23.42
N HIS A 72 10.08 4.56 -22.92
CA HIS A 72 10.03 3.30 -23.68
C HIS A 72 8.62 2.73 -23.85
N HIS A 73 7.61 3.26 -23.15
CA HIS A 73 6.22 2.86 -23.36
C HIS A 73 5.73 3.22 -24.78
N LEU A 74 6.20 4.34 -25.32
CA LEU A 74 5.72 4.91 -26.59
C LEU A 74 5.84 3.94 -27.78
N PRO A 75 6.98 3.25 -28.01
CA PRO A 75 7.10 2.25 -29.06
C PRO A 75 6.00 1.18 -29.10
N GLY A 76 5.60 0.66 -27.93
CA GLY A 76 4.49 -0.28 -27.80
C GLY A 76 3.16 0.34 -28.26
N MET A 77 2.91 1.58 -27.86
CA MET A 77 1.73 2.36 -28.27
C MET A 77 1.71 2.61 -29.79
N ILE A 78 2.83 3.09 -30.35
CA ILE A 78 2.99 3.35 -31.79
C ILE A 78 2.69 2.07 -32.58
N ARG A 79 3.15 0.91 -32.10
CA ARG A 79 2.83 -0.37 -32.74
C ARG A 79 1.35 -0.72 -32.63
N ALA A 80 0.77 -0.62 -31.44
CA ALA A 80 -0.62 -1.02 -31.18
C ALA A 80 -1.62 -0.24 -32.04
N TYR A 81 -1.39 1.07 -32.21
CA TYR A 81 -2.30 1.96 -32.97
C TYR A 81 -1.84 2.23 -34.40
N GLY A 82 -0.56 2.05 -34.72
CA GLY A 82 0.00 2.27 -36.05
C GLY A 82 -0.14 1.06 -36.99
N ASP A 83 -0.20 -0.16 -36.45
CA ASP A 83 -0.42 -1.38 -37.24
C ASP A 83 -1.92 -1.64 -37.41
N ARG A 84 -2.47 -1.31 -38.59
CA ARG A 84 -3.89 -1.47 -38.90
C ARG A 84 -4.39 -2.91 -38.77
N ALA A 85 -3.57 -3.90 -39.11
CA ALA A 85 -3.96 -5.30 -39.04
C ALA A 85 -4.01 -5.77 -37.57
N LEU A 86 -2.99 -5.41 -36.79
CA LEU A 86 -2.94 -5.69 -35.36
C LEU A 86 -4.09 -4.99 -34.62
N PHE A 87 -4.32 -3.71 -34.89
CA PHE A 87 -5.40 -2.94 -34.29
C PHE A 87 -6.76 -3.57 -34.62
N ARG A 88 -7.03 -3.90 -35.89
CA ARG A 88 -8.30 -4.53 -36.28
C ARG A 88 -8.54 -5.87 -35.56
N ARG A 89 -7.48 -6.67 -35.37
CA ARG A 89 -7.53 -7.96 -34.67
C ARG A 89 -7.88 -7.79 -33.18
N PHE A 90 -7.39 -6.74 -32.53
CA PHE A 90 -7.56 -6.51 -31.09
C PHE A 90 -8.38 -5.26 -30.74
N ARG A 91 -9.17 -4.73 -31.70
CA ARG A 91 -9.81 -3.40 -31.65
C ARG A 91 -10.48 -3.08 -30.32
N TRP A 92 -11.31 -4.00 -29.84
CA TRP A 92 -12.09 -3.76 -28.62
C TRP A 92 -11.20 -3.70 -27.38
N ARG A 93 -10.09 -4.45 -27.36
CA ARG A 93 -9.14 -4.38 -26.26
C ARG A 93 -8.32 -3.10 -26.31
N PHE A 94 -7.87 -2.68 -27.49
CA PHE A 94 -7.11 -1.43 -27.65
C PHE A 94 -7.95 -0.16 -27.47
N ILE A 95 -9.28 -0.30 -27.43
CA ILE A 95 -10.21 0.78 -27.08
C ILE A 95 -10.54 0.73 -25.58
N PHE A 96 -11.02 -0.41 -25.07
CA PHE A 96 -11.56 -0.46 -23.71
C PHE A 96 -10.51 -0.65 -22.62
N ALA A 97 -9.41 -1.37 -22.85
CA ALA A 97 -8.40 -1.58 -21.81
C ALA A 97 -7.68 -0.28 -21.38
N PRO A 98 -7.29 0.64 -22.30
CA PRO A 98 -6.73 1.93 -21.91
C PRO A 98 -7.71 2.78 -21.09
N ILE A 99 -8.97 2.86 -21.51
CA ILE A 99 -10.00 3.63 -20.79
C ILE A 99 -10.18 3.06 -19.39
N PHE A 100 -10.32 1.74 -19.27
CA PHE A 100 -10.45 1.07 -17.99
C PHE A 100 -9.23 1.31 -17.08
N LEU A 101 -8.01 1.08 -17.56
CA LEU A 101 -6.80 1.27 -16.76
C LEU A 101 -6.61 2.73 -16.37
N LEU A 102 -6.93 3.67 -17.25
CA LEU A 102 -6.88 5.10 -16.95
C LEU A 102 -7.87 5.45 -15.82
N SER A 103 -9.13 5.05 -15.95
CA SER A 103 -10.14 5.31 -14.92
C SER A 103 -9.77 4.69 -13.58
N VAL A 104 -9.29 3.44 -13.58
CA VAL A 104 -8.87 2.74 -12.34
C VAL A 104 -7.66 3.42 -11.72
N CYS A 105 -6.58 3.68 -12.47
CA CYS A 105 -5.39 4.30 -11.90
C CYS A 105 -5.67 5.70 -11.39
N VAL A 106 -6.39 6.54 -12.15
CA VAL A 106 -6.77 7.88 -11.69
C VAL A 106 -7.60 7.81 -10.41
N ALA A 107 -8.57 6.90 -10.31
CA ALA A 107 -9.34 6.72 -9.08
C ALA A 107 -8.48 6.30 -7.88
N PHE A 108 -7.53 5.37 -8.08
CA PHE A 108 -6.60 4.95 -7.02
C PHE A 108 -5.75 6.12 -6.51
N TYR A 109 -5.15 6.92 -7.40
CA TYR A 109 -4.36 8.08 -6.95
C TYR A 109 -5.23 9.22 -6.41
N TRP A 110 -6.45 9.37 -6.90
CA TRP A 110 -7.39 10.37 -6.40
C TRP A 110 -7.74 10.13 -4.93
N TRP A 111 -8.06 8.88 -4.57
CA TRP A 111 -8.37 8.45 -3.20
C TRP A 111 -7.16 7.97 -2.41
N ASP A 112 -5.95 8.19 -2.92
CA ASP A 112 -4.68 7.78 -2.28
C ASP A 112 -4.57 6.29 -1.92
N LEU A 113 -5.18 5.42 -2.74
CA LEU A 113 -5.14 3.97 -2.58
C LEU A 113 -3.75 3.44 -2.93
N LYS A 114 -2.94 3.14 -1.91
CA LYS A 114 -1.53 2.74 -2.06
C LYS A 114 -1.33 1.39 -2.78
N GLY A 115 -2.36 0.55 -2.84
CA GLY A 115 -2.28 -0.77 -3.48
C GLY A 115 -1.84 -0.74 -4.95
N ILE A 116 -2.17 0.33 -5.69
CA ILE A 116 -1.74 0.46 -7.09
C ILE A 116 -0.22 0.47 -7.23
N ILE A 117 0.51 0.98 -6.22
CA ILE A 117 1.96 1.06 -6.23
C ILE A 117 2.55 -0.36 -6.16
N LEU A 118 1.99 -1.24 -5.31
CA LEU A 118 2.38 -2.65 -5.26
C LEU A 118 2.08 -3.37 -6.57
N ILE A 119 0.91 -3.09 -7.18
CA ILE A 119 0.54 -3.69 -8.47
C ILE A 119 1.53 -3.27 -9.55
N VAL A 120 1.83 -1.98 -9.69
CA VAL A 120 2.81 -1.46 -10.65
C VAL A 120 4.19 -2.06 -10.39
N PHE A 121 4.62 -2.15 -9.12
CA PHE A 121 5.89 -2.76 -8.74
C PHE A 121 5.99 -4.22 -9.15
N PHE A 122 5.06 -5.08 -8.71
CA PHE A 122 5.08 -6.50 -9.04
C PHE A 122 4.95 -6.73 -10.54
N TRP A 123 4.19 -5.88 -11.23
CA TRP A 123 4.07 -5.97 -12.67
C TRP A 123 5.37 -5.56 -13.38
N GLY A 124 6.10 -4.54 -12.90
CA GLY A 124 7.43 -4.19 -13.41
C GLY A 124 8.41 -5.37 -13.31
N VAL A 125 8.46 -6.05 -12.16
CA VAL A 125 9.29 -7.26 -11.97
C VAL A 125 8.87 -8.37 -12.93
N TRP A 126 7.56 -8.62 -13.05
CA TRP A 126 7.02 -9.59 -14.00
C TRP A 126 7.36 -9.25 -15.46
N HIS A 127 7.32 -7.97 -15.81
CA HIS A 127 7.63 -7.48 -17.15
C HIS A 127 9.10 -7.74 -17.51
N GLY A 128 10.03 -7.37 -16.63
CA GLY A 128 11.46 -7.66 -16.80
C GLY A 128 11.74 -9.17 -16.98
N LEU A 129 11.14 -9.99 -16.12
CA LEU A 129 11.20 -11.46 -16.21
C LEU A 129 10.70 -11.97 -17.57
N MET A 130 9.55 -11.49 -18.02
CA MET A 130 8.92 -11.94 -19.26
C MET A 130 9.72 -11.52 -20.50
N GLN A 131 10.37 -10.36 -20.45
CA GLN A 131 11.34 -9.94 -21.46
C GLN A 131 12.52 -10.92 -21.55
N THR A 132 13.17 -11.22 -20.42
CA THR A 132 14.30 -12.18 -20.39
C THR A 132 13.89 -13.55 -20.91
N TYR A 133 12.74 -14.05 -20.47
CA TYR A 133 12.18 -15.30 -20.95
C TYR A 133 11.84 -15.25 -22.46
N GLY A 134 11.33 -14.11 -22.94
CA GLY A 134 11.06 -13.86 -24.35
C GLY A 134 12.31 -13.97 -25.22
N PHE A 135 13.40 -13.33 -24.82
CA PHE A 135 14.70 -13.49 -25.49
C PHE A 135 15.17 -14.95 -25.52
N CYS A 136 15.02 -15.68 -24.42
CA CYS A 136 15.35 -17.12 -24.38
C CYS A 136 14.62 -17.91 -25.46
N ARG A 137 13.34 -17.58 -25.69
CA ARG A 137 12.52 -18.21 -26.73
C ARG A 137 12.95 -17.83 -28.14
N ILE A 138 13.37 -16.59 -28.37
CA ILE A 138 13.89 -16.17 -29.67
C ILE A 138 15.20 -16.91 -29.97
N TYR A 139 16.14 -16.98 -29.02
CA TYR A 139 17.41 -17.68 -29.21
C TYR A 139 17.25 -19.19 -29.44
N ASP A 140 16.32 -19.83 -28.73
CA ASP A 140 16.00 -21.23 -28.96
C ASP A 140 15.38 -21.44 -30.34
N ALA A 141 14.47 -20.56 -30.77
CA ALA A 141 13.88 -20.67 -32.10
C ALA A 141 14.90 -20.50 -33.22
N LYS A 142 15.94 -19.66 -33.02
CA LYS A 142 17.06 -19.45 -33.97
C LYS A 142 17.94 -20.69 -34.15
N THR A 143 18.05 -21.54 -33.12
CA THR A 143 18.75 -22.84 -33.19
C THR A 143 17.83 -24.03 -33.44
N GLY A 144 16.52 -23.80 -33.59
CA GLY A 144 15.52 -24.83 -33.83
C GLY A 144 15.16 -25.67 -32.58
N SER A 145 15.45 -25.16 -31.38
CA SER A 145 15.13 -25.83 -30.11
C SER A 145 13.70 -25.51 -29.67
N PHE A 146 12.86 -26.53 -29.53
CA PHE A 146 11.47 -26.40 -29.03
C PHE A 146 11.17 -27.36 -27.87
N ALA A 147 12.21 -27.82 -27.17
CA ALA A 147 12.07 -28.79 -26.08
C ALA A 147 11.19 -28.25 -24.94
N ALA A 148 10.15 -29.00 -24.58
CA ALA A 148 9.17 -28.58 -23.58
C ALA A 148 9.78 -28.41 -22.18
N LEU A 149 10.72 -29.28 -21.80
CA LEU A 149 11.42 -29.22 -20.51
C LEU A 149 12.31 -27.98 -20.42
N THR A 150 13.16 -27.72 -21.43
CA THR A 150 14.00 -26.52 -21.51
C THR A 150 13.16 -25.26 -21.40
N ARG A 151 12.02 -25.21 -22.10
CA ARG A 151 11.12 -24.07 -22.00
C ARG A 151 10.59 -23.85 -20.57
N ARG A 152 10.18 -24.93 -19.89
CA ARG A 152 9.68 -24.86 -18.50
C ARG A 152 10.78 -24.43 -17.54
N LEU A 153 11.99 -24.97 -17.69
CA LEU A 153 13.14 -24.63 -16.85
C LEU A 153 13.63 -23.20 -17.08
N ASP A 154 13.67 -22.72 -18.33
CA ASP A 154 13.99 -21.32 -18.62
C ASP A 154 12.98 -20.37 -17.96
N PHE A 155 11.67 -20.69 -18.02
CA PHE A 155 10.64 -19.89 -17.33
C PHE A 155 10.82 -19.95 -15.81
N ALA A 156 10.99 -21.15 -15.26
CA ALA A 156 11.16 -21.35 -13.83
C ALA A 156 12.40 -20.61 -13.31
N ALA A 157 13.51 -20.63 -14.07
CA ALA A 157 14.74 -19.93 -13.74
C ALA A 157 14.53 -18.41 -13.73
N CYS A 158 13.93 -17.84 -14.77
CA CYS A 158 13.58 -16.41 -14.77
C CYS A 158 12.66 -16.05 -13.60
N ALA A 159 11.63 -16.86 -13.36
CA ALA A 159 10.65 -16.60 -12.30
C ALA A 159 11.26 -16.62 -10.91
N ILE A 160 11.97 -17.69 -10.56
CA ILE A 160 12.47 -17.86 -9.21
C ILE A 160 13.63 -16.91 -8.90
N TRP A 161 14.52 -16.64 -9.85
CA TRP A 161 15.66 -15.75 -9.61
C TRP A 161 15.26 -14.28 -9.58
N PHE A 162 14.25 -13.87 -10.37
CA PHE A 162 13.69 -12.52 -10.23
C PHE A 162 13.00 -12.34 -8.88
N ALA A 163 12.18 -13.32 -8.47
CA ALA A 163 11.50 -13.30 -7.18
C ALA A 163 12.49 -13.34 -6.00
N ALA A 164 13.50 -14.21 -6.05
CA ALA A 164 14.50 -14.34 -4.99
C ALA A 164 15.31 -13.06 -4.80
N ALA A 165 15.73 -12.39 -5.88
CA ALA A 165 16.49 -11.15 -5.77
C ALA A 165 15.68 -10.02 -5.09
N VAL A 166 14.36 -9.99 -5.25
CA VAL A 166 13.48 -9.04 -4.55
C VAL A 166 13.26 -9.48 -3.10
N LEU A 167 12.85 -10.73 -2.89
CA LEU A 167 12.42 -11.24 -1.58
C LEU A 167 13.58 -11.40 -0.59
N LEU A 168 14.80 -11.60 -1.08
CA LEU A 168 16.01 -11.69 -0.28
C LEU A 168 16.72 -10.34 -0.13
N SER A 169 16.28 -9.29 -0.83
CA SER A 169 16.83 -7.95 -0.68
C SER A 169 16.23 -7.28 0.57
N PRO A 170 17.05 -6.94 1.59
CA PRO A 170 16.55 -6.32 2.81
C PRO A 170 15.84 -4.99 2.53
N GLN A 171 16.43 -4.15 1.68
CA GLN A 171 15.88 -2.83 1.36
C GLN A 171 14.59 -2.95 0.54
N ARG A 172 14.57 -3.81 -0.49
CA ARG A 172 13.34 -4.03 -1.26
C ARG A 172 12.21 -4.58 -0.41
N MET A 173 12.52 -5.51 0.49
CA MET A 173 11.49 -6.08 1.35
C MET A 173 11.01 -5.09 2.40
N ALA A 174 11.88 -4.23 2.92
CA ALA A 174 11.45 -3.12 3.78
C ALA A 174 10.47 -2.21 3.03
N ASP A 175 10.84 -1.70 1.85
CA ASP A 175 9.99 -0.83 1.04
C ASP A 175 8.67 -1.51 0.64
N THR A 176 8.72 -2.80 0.27
CA THR A 176 7.54 -3.58 -0.14
C THR A 176 6.60 -3.81 1.04
N LEU A 177 7.13 -4.14 2.22
CA LEU A 177 6.33 -4.33 3.43
C LEU A 177 5.74 -3.01 3.93
N GLU A 178 6.51 -1.94 3.88
CA GLU A 178 6.03 -0.59 4.20
C GLU A 178 4.83 -0.23 3.31
N MET A 179 4.97 -0.40 2.00
CA MET A 179 3.87 -0.13 1.06
C MET A 179 2.67 -1.06 1.27
N TYR A 180 2.92 -2.33 1.61
CA TYR A 180 1.87 -3.31 1.95
C TYR A 180 1.12 -2.96 3.22
N TYR A 181 1.80 -2.48 4.26
CA TYR A 181 1.13 -2.01 5.47
C TYR A 181 0.44 -0.66 5.25
N ALA A 182 1.01 0.22 4.43
CA ALA A 182 0.40 1.49 4.04
C ALA A 182 -0.85 1.30 3.18
N SER A 183 -0.92 0.24 2.36
CA SER A 183 -2.17 -0.17 1.70
C SER A 183 -3.13 -0.89 2.65
N GLY A 184 -2.77 -1.04 3.92
CA GLY A 184 -3.58 -1.63 4.96
C GLY A 184 -3.59 -3.15 4.95
N GLY A 185 -2.55 -3.80 4.44
CA GLY A 185 -2.35 -5.24 4.56
C GLY A 185 -2.23 -5.71 6.02
N PRO A 186 -2.63 -6.96 6.33
CA PRO A 186 -2.47 -7.53 7.67
C PRO A 186 -1.00 -7.67 8.06
N PHE A 187 -0.69 -7.60 9.36
CA PHE A 187 0.68 -7.80 9.85
C PHE A 187 1.23 -9.18 9.43
N ILE A 188 2.44 -9.21 8.88
CA ILE A 188 3.16 -10.43 8.54
C ILE A 188 4.19 -10.72 9.65
N PRO A 189 4.05 -11.83 10.38
CA PRO A 189 5.01 -12.19 11.43
C PRO A 189 6.44 -12.37 10.87
N PRO A 190 7.48 -11.91 11.59
CA PRO A 190 8.87 -12.03 11.13
C PRO A 190 9.30 -13.47 10.81
N TRP A 191 8.83 -14.45 11.60
CA TRP A 191 9.14 -15.87 11.37
C TRP A 191 8.58 -16.38 10.03
N LEU A 192 7.39 -15.92 9.63
CA LEU A 192 6.75 -16.33 8.39
C LEU A 192 7.50 -15.75 7.19
N LEU A 193 7.91 -14.48 7.27
CA LEU A 193 8.74 -13.85 6.26
C LEU A 193 10.08 -14.57 6.11
N HIS A 194 10.77 -14.82 7.22
CA HIS A 194 12.07 -15.50 7.21
C HIS A 194 11.97 -16.91 6.61
N ASN A 195 10.97 -17.70 7.01
CA ASN A 195 10.76 -19.04 6.45
C ASN A 195 10.46 -18.98 4.95
N SER A 196 9.67 -18.00 4.51
CA SER A 196 9.36 -17.80 3.09
C SER A 196 10.62 -17.48 2.28
N GLN A 197 11.51 -16.64 2.83
CA GLN A 197 12.81 -16.32 2.24
C GLN A 197 13.70 -17.57 2.08
N GLN A 198 13.80 -18.40 3.12
CA GLN A 198 14.58 -19.65 3.06
C GLN A 198 14.01 -20.62 2.01
N VAL A 199 12.69 -20.79 1.98
CA VAL A 199 12.01 -21.65 1.00
C VAL A 199 12.27 -21.17 -0.43
N ILE A 200 12.16 -19.87 -0.69
CA ILE A 200 12.43 -19.30 -2.02
C ILE A 200 13.88 -19.50 -2.44
N LEU A 201 14.83 -19.30 -1.53
CA LEU A 201 16.25 -19.56 -1.81
C LEU A 201 16.50 -21.03 -2.17
N ALA A 202 15.91 -21.96 -1.40
CA ALA A 202 16.02 -23.39 -1.68
C ALA A 202 15.44 -23.76 -3.04
N ILE A 203 14.27 -23.21 -3.41
CA ILE A 203 13.66 -23.42 -4.73
C ILE A 203 14.55 -22.81 -5.83
N ALA A 204 15.13 -21.63 -5.62
CA ALA A 204 16.00 -20.97 -6.60
C ALA A 204 17.23 -21.84 -6.92
N ILE A 205 17.86 -22.39 -5.88
CA ILE A 205 19.00 -23.31 -6.00
C ILE A 205 18.56 -24.58 -6.74
N ALA A 206 17.46 -25.21 -6.33
CA ALA A 206 16.96 -26.44 -6.97
C ALA A 206 16.65 -26.24 -8.45
N VAL A 207 15.97 -25.15 -8.82
CA VAL A 207 15.69 -24.80 -10.21
C VAL A 207 16.98 -24.53 -10.99
N GLY A 208 17.96 -23.85 -10.39
CA GLY A 208 19.27 -23.61 -10.99
C GLY A 208 20.02 -24.92 -11.29
N VAL A 209 20.02 -25.87 -10.35
CA VAL A 209 20.62 -27.20 -10.54
C VAL A 209 19.92 -27.97 -11.66
N LEU A 210 18.58 -28.00 -11.65
CA LEU A 210 17.79 -28.67 -12.70
C LEU A 210 18.01 -28.05 -14.08
N PHE A 211 18.11 -26.72 -14.14
CA PHE A 211 18.42 -25.99 -15.35
C PHE A 211 19.80 -26.37 -15.91
N LEU A 212 20.84 -26.34 -15.07
CA LEU A 212 22.21 -26.70 -15.46
C LEU A 212 22.31 -28.17 -15.87
N PHE A 213 21.67 -29.08 -15.12
CA PHE A 213 21.60 -30.49 -15.46
C PHE A 213 20.96 -30.71 -16.85
N ASN A 214 19.81 -30.09 -17.12
CA ASN A 214 19.16 -30.20 -18.42
C ASN A 214 20.00 -29.57 -19.54
N PHE A 215 20.68 -28.45 -19.28
CA PHE A 215 21.59 -27.82 -20.23
C PHE A 215 22.76 -28.76 -20.59
N SER A 216 23.44 -29.32 -19.59
CA SER A 216 24.55 -30.26 -19.78
C SER A 216 24.10 -31.53 -20.49
N ARG A 217 22.92 -32.07 -20.14
CA ARG A 217 22.32 -33.23 -20.83
C ARG A 217 22.05 -32.92 -22.31
N MET A 218 21.45 -31.78 -22.63
CA MET A 218 21.19 -31.37 -24.01
C MET A 218 22.48 -31.18 -24.81
N TRP A 219 23.53 -30.67 -24.16
CA TRP A 219 24.85 -30.53 -24.77
C TRP A 219 25.47 -31.88 -25.10
N ALA A 220 25.44 -32.84 -24.16
CA ALA A 220 25.92 -34.20 -24.35
C ALA A 220 25.15 -34.96 -25.43
N GLU A 221 23.83 -34.75 -25.54
CA GLU A 221 22.96 -35.36 -26.57
C GLU A 221 23.12 -34.72 -27.97
N GLY A 222 24.06 -33.77 -28.16
CA GLY A 222 24.24 -33.07 -29.44
C GLY A 222 23.14 -32.06 -29.78
N LYS A 223 22.12 -31.90 -28.94
CA LYS A 223 21.05 -30.90 -29.04
C LYS A 223 21.47 -29.57 -28.40
N ARG A 224 22.64 -29.08 -28.80
CA ARG A 224 23.32 -27.94 -28.17
C ARG A 224 22.40 -26.70 -28.08
N PRO A 225 22.04 -26.26 -26.86
CA PRO A 225 21.28 -25.02 -26.69
C PRO A 225 22.09 -23.81 -27.14
N ASN A 226 21.44 -22.69 -27.40
CA ASN A 226 22.13 -21.48 -27.85
C ASN A 226 23.06 -20.95 -26.74
N PRO A 227 24.38 -20.79 -26.96
CA PRO A 227 25.30 -20.30 -25.93
C PRO A 227 25.06 -18.82 -25.57
N VAL A 228 24.57 -18.00 -26.51
CA VAL A 228 24.23 -16.59 -26.26
C VAL A 228 23.06 -16.48 -25.28
N LYS A 229 22.12 -17.43 -25.34
CA LYS A 229 21.03 -17.54 -24.36
C LYS A 229 21.55 -17.73 -22.94
N MET A 230 22.59 -18.56 -22.75
CA MET A 230 23.20 -18.77 -21.44
C MET A 230 23.88 -17.52 -20.94
N ALA A 231 24.67 -16.87 -21.79
CA ALA A 231 25.32 -15.62 -21.44
C ALA A 231 24.30 -14.54 -21.08
N LEU A 232 23.21 -14.41 -21.84
CA LEU A 232 22.10 -13.52 -21.51
C LEU A 232 21.49 -13.84 -20.14
N LEU A 233 21.10 -15.10 -19.90
CA LEU A 233 20.47 -15.48 -18.63
C LEU A 233 21.38 -15.22 -17.44
N ALA A 234 22.65 -15.63 -17.54
CA ALA A 234 23.63 -15.43 -16.48
C ALA A 234 23.82 -13.94 -16.20
N THR A 235 24.03 -13.12 -17.24
CA THR A 235 24.24 -11.69 -17.07
C THR A 235 22.99 -10.97 -16.58
N THR A 236 21.80 -11.26 -17.13
CA THR A 236 20.56 -10.62 -16.68
C THR A 236 20.22 -10.97 -15.23
N ILE A 237 20.34 -12.25 -14.84
CA ILE A 237 20.06 -12.67 -13.45
C ILE A 237 21.10 -12.09 -12.49
N ALA A 238 22.39 -12.15 -12.82
CA ALA A 238 23.44 -11.57 -11.99
C ALA A 238 23.30 -10.05 -11.86
N PHE A 239 22.97 -9.36 -12.95
CA PHE A 239 22.78 -7.92 -12.93
C PHE A 239 21.51 -7.51 -12.19
N TRP A 240 20.40 -8.24 -12.34
CA TRP A 240 19.19 -8.05 -11.54
C TRP A 240 19.48 -8.26 -10.04
N TRP A 241 20.21 -9.32 -9.70
CA TRP A 241 20.64 -9.57 -8.33
C TRP A 241 21.49 -8.42 -7.79
N TYR A 242 22.51 -7.98 -8.54
CA TYR A 242 23.35 -6.84 -8.19
C TYR A 242 22.53 -5.57 -7.97
N CYS A 243 21.60 -5.24 -8.87
CA CYS A 243 20.74 -4.07 -8.75
C CYS A 243 19.85 -4.09 -7.49
N ASN A 244 19.42 -5.27 -7.03
CA ASN A 244 18.55 -5.38 -5.84
C ASN A 244 19.31 -5.60 -4.53
N ASN A 245 20.50 -6.21 -4.56
CA ASN A 245 21.22 -6.67 -3.36
C ASN A 245 22.65 -6.14 -3.25
N GLY A 246 23.26 -5.73 -4.37
CA GLY A 246 24.64 -5.24 -4.42
C GLY A 246 24.78 -3.72 -4.45
N VAL A 247 23.74 -2.99 -4.85
CA VAL A 247 23.71 -1.52 -4.84
C VAL A 247 23.14 -1.03 -3.51
N THR A 248 23.85 -0.13 -2.84
CA THR A 248 23.45 0.40 -1.52
C THR A 248 22.24 1.34 -1.56
N ASN A 249 22.01 2.00 -2.69
CA ASN A 249 20.84 2.84 -2.91
C ASN A 249 19.89 2.13 -3.88
N ILE A 250 18.71 1.76 -3.39
CA ILE A 250 17.78 0.98 -4.20
C ILE A 250 17.25 1.73 -5.43
N LEU A 251 17.11 3.06 -5.37
CA LEU A 251 16.70 3.88 -6.52
C LEU A 251 17.74 3.82 -7.62
N ALA A 252 19.02 3.85 -7.25
CA ALA A 252 20.11 3.64 -8.20
C ALA A 252 20.08 2.23 -8.80
N GLY A 253 19.80 1.22 -7.98
CA GLY A 253 19.61 -0.15 -8.43
C GLY A 253 18.46 -0.31 -9.44
N ILE A 254 17.29 0.30 -9.17
CA ILE A 254 16.17 0.34 -10.11
C ILE A 254 16.63 1.00 -11.41
N ALA A 255 17.18 2.20 -11.34
CA ALA A 255 17.60 2.95 -12.52
C ALA A 255 18.59 2.17 -13.40
N LEU A 256 19.56 1.48 -12.80
CA LEU A 256 20.51 0.62 -13.52
C LEU A 256 19.78 -0.50 -14.29
N PHE A 257 18.87 -1.22 -13.64
CA PHE A 257 18.18 -2.31 -14.31
C PHE A 257 17.22 -1.81 -15.39
N GLU A 258 16.52 -0.70 -15.14
CA GLU A 258 15.63 -0.06 -16.12
C GLU A 258 16.41 0.31 -17.39
N VAL A 259 17.55 1.00 -17.29
CA VAL A 259 18.34 1.34 -18.49
C VAL A 259 18.80 0.09 -19.25
N TYR A 260 19.19 -0.98 -18.54
CA TYR A 260 19.55 -2.23 -19.20
C TYR A 260 18.36 -2.86 -19.93
N HIS A 261 17.20 -2.91 -19.26
CA HIS A 261 15.94 -3.38 -19.81
C HIS A 261 15.55 -2.60 -21.08
N ASP A 262 15.68 -1.27 -21.03
CA ASP A 262 15.35 -0.34 -22.11
C ASP A 262 16.23 -0.53 -23.33
N VAL A 263 17.55 -0.67 -23.13
CA VAL A 263 18.50 -0.89 -24.22
C VAL A 263 18.16 -2.17 -24.98
N GLN A 264 17.85 -3.25 -24.25
CA GLN A 264 17.42 -4.50 -24.86
C GLN A 264 16.10 -4.34 -25.63
N TYR A 265 15.11 -3.71 -25.00
CA TYR A 265 13.78 -3.54 -25.56
C TYR A 265 13.79 -2.65 -26.81
N LEU A 266 14.29 -1.42 -26.68
CA LEU A 266 14.26 -0.40 -27.73
C LEU A 266 15.03 -0.84 -28.97
N SER A 267 16.17 -1.52 -28.79
CA SER A 267 16.96 -2.03 -29.92
C SER A 267 16.23 -3.14 -30.67
N LEU A 268 15.57 -4.07 -29.97
CA LEU A 268 14.78 -5.14 -30.60
C LEU A 268 13.56 -4.56 -31.34
N VAL A 269 12.83 -3.64 -30.70
CA VAL A 269 11.60 -3.05 -31.26
C VAL A 269 11.90 -2.19 -32.48
N TRP A 270 12.95 -1.36 -32.42
CA TRP A 270 13.39 -0.56 -33.56
C TRP A 270 13.69 -1.44 -34.78
N ILE A 271 14.50 -2.47 -34.59
CA ILE A 271 14.94 -3.35 -35.69
C ILE A 271 13.78 -4.17 -36.23
N TYR A 272 12.90 -4.65 -35.35
CA TYR A 272 11.69 -5.36 -35.75
C TYR A 272 10.78 -4.49 -36.62
N ASN A 273 10.42 -3.28 -36.15
CA ASN A 273 9.52 -2.39 -36.89
C ASN A 273 10.14 -1.92 -38.21
N ARG A 274 11.45 -1.66 -38.24
CA ARG A 274 12.18 -1.38 -39.47
C ARG A 274 12.11 -2.54 -40.46
N SER A 275 12.43 -3.75 -40.03
CA SER A 275 12.38 -4.93 -40.91
C SER A 275 10.98 -5.16 -41.47
N ARG A 276 9.94 -4.88 -40.66
CA ARG A 276 8.55 -4.95 -41.10
C ARG A 276 8.19 -3.94 -42.17
N VAL A 277 8.53 -2.67 -41.96
CA VAL A 277 8.26 -1.62 -42.95
C VAL A 277 9.00 -1.88 -44.26
N GLU A 278 10.18 -2.49 -44.20
CA GLU A 278 10.94 -2.90 -45.39
C GLU A 278 10.30 -4.10 -46.13
N LYS A 279 9.67 -5.04 -45.41
CA LYS A 279 9.12 -6.30 -45.99
C LYS A 279 7.63 -6.25 -46.33
N ASP A 280 6.83 -5.49 -45.60
CA ASP A 280 5.37 -5.47 -45.70
C ASP A 280 4.89 -4.15 -46.32
N SER A 281 4.51 -4.23 -47.60
CA SER A 281 4.06 -3.08 -48.37
C SER A 281 2.76 -2.47 -47.84
N SER A 282 1.97 -3.21 -47.04
CA SER A 282 0.71 -2.74 -46.47
C SER A 282 0.88 -1.78 -45.29
N ILE A 283 2.07 -1.77 -44.66
CA ILE A 283 2.39 -0.85 -43.57
C ILE A 283 2.73 0.52 -44.17
N GLY A 284 1.74 1.42 -44.20
CA GLY A 284 1.87 2.80 -44.69
C GLY A 284 1.84 3.86 -43.59
N GLY A 285 1.76 5.14 -43.99
CA GLY A 285 1.56 6.28 -43.09
C GLY A 285 2.73 6.52 -42.12
N PHE A 286 2.39 6.90 -40.88
CA PHE A 286 3.35 7.28 -39.84
C PHE A 286 4.38 6.17 -39.53
N MET A 287 3.92 4.91 -39.43
CA MET A 287 4.80 3.76 -39.20
C MET A 287 5.89 3.65 -40.27
N ARG A 288 5.52 3.75 -41.55
CA ARG A 288 6.50 3.71 -42.65
C ARG A 288 7.41 4.92 -42.63
N PHE A 289 6.87 6.09 -42.33
CA PHE A 289 7.66 7.31 -42.27
C PHE A 289 8.75 7.24 -41.20
N VAL A 290 8.44 6.80 -39.98
CA VAL A 290 9.40 6.74 -38.86
C VAL A 290 10.42 5.62 -39.01
N PHE A 291 10.00 4.43 -39.44
CA PHE A 291 10.86 3.23 -39.45
C PHE A 291 11.52 2.94 -40.81
N ARG A 292 11.40 3.81 -41.82
CA ARG A 292 12.18 3.67 -43.07
C ARG A 292 13.67 3.83 -42.81
N ARG A 293 14.50 3.32 -43.72
CA ARG A 293 15.96 3.36 -43.62
C ARG A 293 16.51 4.79 -43.70
N SER A 294 16.63 5.45 -42.54
CA SER A 294 17.30 6.75 -42.38
C SER A 294 17.95 6.87 -41.00
N GLY A 295 19.17 7.42 -40.95
CA GLY A 295 19.85 7.73 -39.68
C GLY A 295 19.17 8.85 -38.89
N SER A 296 18.68 9.89 -39.58
CA SER A 296 18.02 11.04 -38.93
C SER A 296 16.71 10.68 -38.23
N LEU A 297 16.02 9.63 -38.69
CA LEU A 297 14.77 9.18 -38.09
C LEU A 297 14.97 8.38 -36.80
N VAL A 298 16.17 7.82 -36.58
CA VAL A 298 16.55 7.30 -35.27
C VAL A 298 16.54 8.44 -34.25
N GLY A 299 17.10 9.60 -34.62
CA GLY A 299 17.08 10.81 -33.80
C GLY A 299 15.67 11.30 -33.50
N LEU A 300 14.78 11.34 -34.51
CA LEU A 300 13.37 11.67 -34.32
C LEU A 300 12.68 10.71 -33.35
N TYR A 301 12.91 9.40 -33.49
CA TYR A 301 12.31 8.38 -32.64
C TYR A 301 12.77 8.51 -31.19
N ILE A 302 14.07 8.74 -30.95
CA ILE A 302 14.60 9.04 -29.61
C ILE A 302 13.97 10.34 -29.07
N GLY A 303 13.87 11.39 -29.89
CA GLY A 303 13.23 12.64 -29.51
C GLY A 303 11.76 12.46 -29.11
N LEU A 304 11.01 11.60 -29.81
CA LEU A 304 9.62 11.27 -29.45
C LEU A 304 9.53 10.50 -28.13
N ILE A 305 10.44 9.55 -27.89
CA ILE A 305 10.56 8.84 -26.60
C ILE A 305 10.81 9.83 -25.47
N PHE A 306 11.74 10.77 -25.67
CA PHE A 306 12.05 11.80 -24.69
C PHE A 306 10.88 12.75 -24.46
N ALA A 307 10.22 13.20 -25.53
CA ALA A 307 9.04 14.06 -25.43
C ALA A 307 7.91 13.37 -24.65
N TYR A 308 7.66 12.08 -24.91
CA TYR A 308 6.67 11.31 -24.17
C TYR A 308 7.07 11.13 -22.70
N GLY A 309 8.33 10.78 -22.45
CA GLY A 309 8.90 10.63 -21.10
C GLY A 309 8.86 11.90 -20.26
N SER A 310 8.93 13.08 -20.90
CA SER A 310 8.86 14.37 -20.21
C SER A 310 7.57 14.56 -19.41
N LEU A 311 6.49 13.86 -19.76
CA LEU A 311 5.23 13.92 -19.01
C LEU A 311 5.40 13.45 -17.55
N ALA A 312 6.13 12.36 -17.32
CA ALA A 312 6.46 11.90 -15.97
C ALA A 312 7.38 12.90 -15.25
N PHE A 313 8.34 13.47 -15.97
CA PHE A 313 9.25 14.48 -15.41
C PHE A 313 8.51 15.74 -14.96
N PHE A 314 7.60 16.28 -15.77
CA PHE A 314 6.78 17.42 -15.35
C PHE A 314 5.86 17.06 -14.19
N THR A 315 5.26 15.87 -14.22
CA THR A 315 4.36 15.40 -13.15
C THR A 315 5.08 15.35 -11.79
N SER A 316 6.36 14.95 -11.74
CA SER A 316 7.12 14.91 -10.49
C SER A 316 7.41 16.29 -9.89
N HIS A 317 7.37 17.35 -10.70
CA HIS A 317 7.66 18.74 -10.30
C HIS A 317 6.40 19.60 -10.11
N LEU A 318 5.19 19.03 -10.23
CA LEU A 318 3.96 19.77 -10.00
C LEU A 318 3.71 19.98 -8.50
N GLU A 319 3.41 21.23 -8.15
CA GLU A 319 3.05 21.64 -6.77
C GLU A 319 1.55 21.51 -6.49
N ILE A 320 0.70 21.55 -7.54
CA ILE A 320 -0.75 21.41 -7.40
C ILE A 320 -1.10 19.94 -7.17
N GLU A 321 -1.38 19.57 -5.91
CA GLU A 321 -1.57 18.18 -5.50
C GLU A 321 -2.66 17.45 -6.28
N THR A 322 -3.81 18.10 -6.51
CA THR A 322 -4.92 17.53 -7.29
C THR A 322 -4.48 17.15 -8.71
N MET A 323 -3.77 18.05 -9.39
CA MET A 323 -3.24 17.77 -10.74
C MET A 323 -2.18 16.68 -10.69
N LYS A 324 -1.31 16.70 -9.67
CA LYS A 324 -0.27 15.68 -9.47
C LYS A 324 -0.87 14.29 -9.29
N ARG A 325 -1.93 14.13 -8.48
CA ARG A 325 -2.62 12.84 -8.28
C ARG A 325 -3.21 12.32 -9.59
N VAL A 326 -3.94 13.16 -10.32
CA VAL A 326 -4.53 12.79 -11.62
C VAL A 326 -3.46 12.37 -12.63
N LEU A 327 -2.42 13.19 -12.81
CA LEU A 327 -1.36 12.91 -13.76
C LEU A 327 -0.51 11.69 -13.37
N THR A 328 -0.29 11.46 -12.07
CA THR A 328 0.38 10.24 -11.60
C THR A 328 -0.47 9.01 -11.91
N GLY A 329 -1.80 9.10 -11.81
CA GLY A 329 -2.73 8.07 -12.31
C GLY A 329 -2.62 7.82 -13.81
N VAL A 330 -2.48 8.87 -14.62
CA VAL A 330 -2.24 8.76 -16.08
C VAL A 330 -0.90 8.05 -16.35
N VAL A 331 0.15 8.42 -15.63
CA VAL A 331 1.49 7.85 -15.72
C VAL A 331 1.47 6.36 -15.37
N ALA A 332 0.82 5.97 -14.27
CA ALA A 332 0.66 4.57 -13.86
C ALA A 332 -0.14 3.75 -14.89
N ALA A 333 -1.23 4.32 -15.42
CA ALA A 333 -2.02 3.69 -16.48
C ALA A 333 -1.19 3.45 -17.75
N SER A 334 -0.33 4.41 -18.13
CA SER A 334 0.62 4.26 -19.23
C SER A 334 1.56 3.07 -18.99
N GLY A 335 2.14 2.95 -17.80
CA GLY A 335 3.00 1.82 -17.43
C GLY A 335 2.29 0.47 -17.54
N LEU A 336 1.13 0.33 -16.90
CA LEU A 336 0.34 -0.90 -16.97
C LEU A 336 -0.06 -1.28 -18.40
N LEU A 337 -0.39 -0.27 -19.22
CA LEU A 337 -0.76 -0.48 -20.61
C LEU A 337 0.44 -0.86 -21.49
N HIS A 338 1.61 -0.25 -21.27
CA HIS A 338 2.85 -0.62 -21.95
C HIS A 338 3.16 -2.10 -21.70
N PHE A 339 3.07 -2.56 -20.45
CA PHE A 339 3.36 -3.95 -20.16
C PHE A 339 2.40 -4.92 -20.88
N TYR A 340 1.13 -4.52 -21.03
CA TYR A 340 0.15 -5.28 -21.81
C TYR A 340 0.48 -5.29 -23.32
N TYR A 341 0.88 -4.15 -23.89
CA TYR A 341 1.24 -4.03 -25.30
C TYR A 341 2.53 -4.76 -25.67
N ASP A 342 3.48 -4.78 -24.76
CA ASP A 342 4.75 -5.47 -24.99
C ASP A 342 4.62 -6.98 -24.91
N GLY A 343 3.61 -7.48 -24.21
CA GLY A 343 3.22 -8.88 -24.26
C GLY A 343 2.99 -9.40 -25.69
N PHE A 344 2.66 -8.54 -26.67
CA PHE A 344 2.53 -8.94 -28.08
C PHE A 344 3.88 -9.15 -28.78
N ILE A 345 4.95 -8.50 -28.34
CA ILE A 345 6.31 -8.69 -28.86
C ILE A 345 6.84 -10.06 -28.41
N TRP A 346 6.67 -10.38 -27.13
CA TRP A 346 7.21 -11.61 -26.52
C TRP A 346 6.41 -12.87 -26.84
N LYS A 347 5.22 -12.73 -27.42
CA LYS A 347 4.42 -13.84 -27.94
C LYS A 347 4.97 -14.30 -29.31
N VAL A 348 6.04 -15.09 -29.29
CA VAL A 348 6.67 -15.78 -30.46
C VAL A 348 5.73 -16.78 -31.19
N ARG A 349 4.43 -16.74 -30.91
CA ARG A 349 3.39 -17.59 -31.53
C ARG A 349 2.75 -16.95 -32.75
N ASP A 350 2.85 -15.63 -32.89
CA ASP A 350 2.21 -14.93 -34.00
C ASP A 350 2.99 -15.16 -35.29
N ARG A 351 2.30 -15.57 -36.36
CA ARG A 351 2.92 -15.92 -37.66
C ARG A 351 3.76 -14.77 -38.21
N SER A 352 3.23 -13.54 -38.18
CA SER A 352 3.94 -12.34 -38.64
C SER A 352 5.20 -12.05 -37.81
N MET A 353 5.15 -12.25 -36.48
CA MET A 353 6.33 -12.09 -35.62
C MET A 353 7.42 -13.10 -35.96
N ARG A 354 7.02 -14.36 -36.19
CA ARG A 354 7.93 -15.45 -36.58
C ARG A 354 8.60 -15.16 -37.92
N GLU A 355 7.82 -14.81 -38.94
CA GLU A 355 8.33 -14.49 -40.28
C GLU A 355 9.33 -13.31 -40.26
N ASN A 356 9.03 -12.26 -39.49
CA ASN A 356 9.92 -11.10 -39.39
C ASN A 356 11.20 -11.37 -38.60
N LEU A 357 11.17 -12.29 -37.63
CA LEU A 357 12.35 -12.79 -36.91
C LEU A 357 13.11 -13.90 -37.66
N GLY A 358 12.60 -14.36 -38.81
CA GLY A 358 13.20 -15.45 -39.60
C GLY A 358 12.93 -16.86 -39.05
N LEU A 359 11.79 -17.06 -38.40
CA LEU A 359 11.34 -18.32 -37.79
C LEU A 359 10.23 -18.96 -38.64
N ALA A 360 10.35 -20.23 -39.04
CA ALA A 360 9.35 -20.91 -39.88
C ALA A 360 8.13 -21.43 -39.06
N GLY A 361 6.91 -21.20 -39.56
CA GLY A 361 5.71 -22.04 -39.40
C GLY A 361 4.98 -22.16 -38.03
N GLY A 362 3.67 -21.92 -38.03
CA GLY A 362 2.71 -22.67 -37.19
C GLY A 362 1.51 -21.89 -36.61
N ASN A 363 0.34 -22.52 -36.64
CA ASN A 363 -0.94 -22.00 -36.17
C ASN A 363 -1.33 -22.62 -34.82
N ILE A 364 -1.86 -21.83 -33.90
CA ILE A 364 -2.70 -22.32 -32.81
C ILE A 364 -3.86 -21.35 -32.62
N SER A 365 -5.07 -21.83 -32.83
CA SER A 365 -6.30 -21.21 -32.36
C SER A 365 -6.65 -21.79 -30.98
N VAL A 366 -6.68 -20.96 -29.94
CA VAL A 366 -7.17 -21.36 -28.62
C VAL A 366 -8.48 -20.63 -28.34
N GLN A 367 -9.53 -21.39 -28.03
CA GLN A 367 -10.81 -20.88 -27.51
C GLN A 367 -10.74 -20.76 -25.99
N SER A 368 -11.23 -19.65 -25.44
CA SER A 368 -11.65 -19.55 -24.04
C SER A 368 -13.13 -19.19 -23.98
N ARG A 369 -13.90 -19.95 -23.18
CA ARG A 369 -15.31 -19.71 -22.85
C ARG A 369 -15.39 -18.98 -21.52
N GLU A 370 -15.07 -17.68 -21.48
CA GLU A 370 -15.24 -16.86 -20.28
C GLU A 370 -16.32 -15.80 -20.54
N LEU A 371 -17.24 -15.63 -19.57
CA LEU A 371 -18.35 -14.66 -19.61
C LEU A 371 -17.87 -13.19 -19.62
N LEU A 372 -16.71 -12.93 -19.02
CA LEU A 372 -16.03 -11.63 -19.03
C LEU A 372 -14.63 -11.77 -19.64
N PRO A 373 -14.08 -10.72 -20.30
CA PRO A 373 -12.70 -10.76 -20.75
C PRO A 373 -11.75 -10.94 -19.56
N SER A 374 -10.80 -11.86 -19.66
CA SER A 374 -9.78 -12.14 -18.62
C SER A 374 -9.08 -10.90 -18.03
N TRP A 375 -8.91 -9.82 -18.81
CA TRP A 375 -8.29 -8.58 -18.34
C TRP A 375 -9.22 -7.79 -17.40
N ALA A 376 -10.53 -7.84 -17.65
CA ALA A 376 -11.53 -7.23 -16.79
C ALA A 376 -11.70 -8.03 -15.50
N LEU A 377 -11.72 -9.37 -15.58
CA LEU A 377 -11.68 -10.24 -14.41
C LEU A 377 -10.45 -9.97 -13.54
N HIS A 378 -9.28 -9.81 -14.16
CA HIS A 378 -8.05 -9.50 -13.43
C HIS A 378 -8.07 -8.11 -12.79
N GLY A 379 -8.54 -7.08 -13.51
CA GLY A 379 -8.72 -5.75 -12.94
C GLY A 379 -9.72 -5.74 -11.77
N LEU A 380 -10.82 -6.47 -11.87
CA LEU A 380 -11.79 -6.63 -10.78
C LEU A 380 -11.18 -7.37 -9.57
N THR A 381 -10.28 -8.34 -9.78
CA THR A 381 -9.59 -9.01 -8.67
C THR A 381 -8.66 -8.06 -7.91
N TRP A 382 -8.05 -7.09 -8.58
CA TRP A 382 -7.24 -6.06 -7.92
C TRP A 382 -8.09 -5.15 -7.05
N ILE A 383 -9.21 -4.66 -7.60
CA ILE A 383 -10.15 -3.80 -6.89
C ILE A 383 -10.70 -4.54 -5.67
N ALA A 384 -11.15 -5.78 -5.84
CA ALA A 384 -11.69 -6.60 -4.75
C ALA A 384 -10.66 -6.91 -3.66
N ALA A 385 -9.39 -7.07 -4.02
CA ALA A 385 -8.32 -7.33 -3.06
C ALA A 385 -7.85 -6.07 -2.32
N ASP A 386 -7.84 -4.91 -2.99
CA ASP A 386 -7.27 -3.69 -2.43
C ASP A 386 -8.26 -2.86 -1.61
N LEU A 387 -9.52 -2.70 -2.07
CA LEU A 387 -10.50 -1.85 -1.39
C LEU A 387 -10.66 -2.16 0.11
N PRO A 388 -10.74 -3.43 0.56
CA PRO A 388 -10.85 -3.72 1.99
C PRO A 388 -9.59 -3.35 2.78
N ASN A 389 -8.41 -3.55 2.19
CA ASN A 389 -7.14 -3.20 2.84
C ASN A 389 -7.02 -1.67 2.93
N SER A 390 -7.29 -0.95 1.85
CA SER A 390 -7.26 0.51 1.82
C SER A 390 -8.27 1.14 2.78
N ALA A 391 -9.49 0.60 2.87
CA ALA A 391 -10.48 1.04 3.87
C ALA A 391 -9.92 0.92 5.30
N ARG A 392 -9.28 -0.21 5.61
CA ARG A 392 -8.61 -0.44 6.90
C ARG A 392 -7.42 0.51 7.12
N ALA A 393 -6.66 0.86 6.08
CA ALA A 393 -5.55 1.81 6.18
C ALA A 393 -6.06 3.21 6.58
N HIS A 394 -7.06 3.72 5.86
CA HIS A 394 -7.67 5.02 6.15
C HIS A 394 -8.31 5.06 7.53
N TRP A 395 -8.98 3.97 7.97
CA TRP A 395 -9.46 3.85 9.34
C TRP A 395 -8.34 4.00 10.38
N LYS A 396 -7.26 3.21 10.25
CA LYS A 396 -6.14 3.24 11.22
C LYS A 396 -5.46 4.61 11.25
N TYR A 397 -5.32 5.25 10.09
CA TYR A 397 -4.73 6.57 10.02
C TYR A 397 -5.65 7.63 10.65
N GLY A 398 -6.96 7.57 10.36
CA GLY A 398 -7.97 8.41 11.02
C GLY A 398 -7.97 8.24 12.55
N PHE A 399 -7.83 7.01 13.04
CA PHE A 399 -7.71 6.73 14.48
C PHE A 399 -6.45 7.32 15.11
N ALA A 400 -5.31 7.25 14.43
CA ALA A 400 -4.07 7.87 14.91
C ALA A 400 -4.19 9.41 14.95
N LEU A 401 -4.82 10.02 13.94
CA LEU A 401 -5.10 11.45 13.89
C LEU A 401 -6.06 11.89 15.01
N HIS A 402 -7.11 11.10 15.27
CA HIS A 402 -8.05 11.34 16.36
C HIS A 402 -7.32 11.35 17.72
N LYS A 403 -6.43 10.37 17.97
CA LYS A 403 -5.60 10.36 19.19
C LYS A 403 -4.62 11.53 19.31
N ALA A 404 -4.22 12.11 18.18
CA ALA A 404 -3.36 13.28 18.12
C ALA A 404 -4.13 14.61 18.14
N ASP A 405 -5.44 14.57 18.42
CA ASP A 405 -6.35 15.73 18.45
C ASP A 405 -6.49 16.48 17.11
N ARG A 406 -6.17 15.81 15.99
CA ARG A 406 -6.32 16.34 14.62
C ARG A 406 -7.67 15.92 14.05
N LEU A 407 -8.74 16.46 14.63
CA LEU A 407 -10.11 15.96 14.46
C LEU A 407 -10.66 16.09 13.02
N ASP A 408 -10.43 17.21 12.34
CA ASP A 408 -10.94 17.41 10.97
C ASP A 408 -10.32 16.43 9.98
N GLU A 409 -9.01 16.20 10.09
CA GLU A 409 -8.29 15.24 9.26
C GLU A 409 -8.70 13.81 9.56
N ALA A 410 -8.95 13.48 10.84
CA ALA A 410 -9.47 12.18 11.23
C ALA A 410 -10.85 11.91 10.59
N ALA A 411 -11.76 12.89 10.61
CA ALA A 411 -13.07 12.79 9.97
C ALA A 411 -12.97 12.59 8.45
N GLU A 412 -12.03 13.27 7.77
CA GLU A 412 -11.78 13.06 6.35
C GLU A 412 -11.37 11.61 6.05
N GLN A 413 -10.42 11.08 6.83
CA GLN A 413 -9.93 9.70 6.67
C GLN A 413 -11.02 8.66 6.94
N TYR A 414 -11.85 8.85 7.97
CA TYR A 414 -13.02 8.00 8.21
C TYR A 414 -14.02 8.07 7.05
N GLY A 415 -14.26 9.25 6.48
CA GLY A 415 -15.11 9.42 5.30
C GLY A 415 -14.59 8.68 4.07
N VAL A 416 -13.26 8.65 3.85
CA VAL A 416 -12.66 7.82 2.79
C VAL A 416 -12.87 6.33 3.10
N ALA A 417 -12.59 5.90 4.33
CA ALA A 417 -12.77 4.51 4.73
C ALA A 417 -14.21 4.00 4.51
N LEU A 418 -15.22 4.79 4.88
CA LEU A 418 -16.64 4.44 4.68
C LEU A 418 -17.07 4.47 3.21
N ARG A 419 -16.47 5.32 2.36
CA ARG A 419 -16.72 5.25 0.90
C ARG A 419 -16.18 3.95 0.29
N LEU A 420 -15.06 3.44 0.79
CA LEU A 420 -14.43 2.21 0.32
C LEU A 420 -15.11 0.95 0.90
N ASN A 421 -15.45 0.99 2.19
CA ASN A 421 -16.19 -0.05 2.90
C ASN A 421 -17.28 0.56 3.79
N PRO A 422 -18.51 0.73 3.29
CA PRO A 422 -19.63 1.34 4.04
C PRO A 422 -20.12 0.52 5.24
N LYS A 423 -19.55 -0.67 5.48
CA LYS A 423 -19.92 -1.56 6.57
C LYS A 423 -18.81 -1.71 7.61
N GLU A 424 -17.78 -0.86 7.57
CA GLU A 424 -16.67 -0.92 8.51
C GLU A 424 -17.07 -0.34 9.88
N GLN A 425 -17.20 -1.20 10.86
CA GLN A 425 -17.93 -0.92 12.11
C GLN A 425 -17.08 -0.09 13.07
N GLU A 426 -15.79 -0.37 13.11
CA GLU A 426 -14.82 0.39 13.90
C GLU A 426 -14.77 1.85 13.43
N VAL A 427 -14.96 2.10 12.14
CA VAL A 427 -15.01 3.47 11.60
C VAL A 427 -16.27 4.18 12.07
N HIS A 428 -17.44 3.54 11.98
CA HIS A 428 -18.69 4.10 12.51
C HIS A 428 -18.59 4.40 14.02
N TYR A 429 -17.99 3.51 14.80
CA TYR A 429 -17.76 3.73 16.23
C TYR A 429 -16.89 4.96 16.51
N HIS A 430 -15.70 5.05 15.91
CA HIS A 430 -14.80 6.16 16.16
C HIS A 430 -15.27 7.48 15.55
N LEU A 431 -15.98 7.44 14.42
CA LEU A 431 -16.64 8.62 13.86
C LEU A 431 -17.74 9.11 14.81
N GLY A 432 -18.51 8.19 15.41
CA GLY A 432 -19.49 8.51 16.45
C GLY A 432 -18.87 9.21 17.66
N GLN A 433 -17.73 8.71 18.15
CA GLN A 433 -16.98 9.35 19.24
C GLN A 433 -16.48 10.76 18.88
N LEU A 434 -15.95 10.92 17.66
CA LEU A 434 -15.47 12.20 17.16
C LEU A 434 -16.61 13.22 17.06
N LEU A 435 -17.74 12.82 16.49
CA LEU A 435 -18.95 13.64 16.38
C LEU A 435 -19.52 14.01 17.76
N PHE A 436 -19.47 13.09 18.73
CA PHE A 436 -19.84 13.38 20.11
C PHE A 436 -18.95 14.49 20.71
N GLY A 437 -17.63 14.40 20.51
CA GLY A 437 -16.69 15.45 20.94
C GLY A 437 -16.96 16.81 20.30
N GLN A 438 -17.45 16.82 19.05
CA GLN A 438 -17.87 18.02 18.32
C GLN A 438 -19.29 18.51 18.70
N SER A 439 -19.95 17.86 19.67
CA SER A 439 -21.35 18.12 20.06
C SER A 439 -22.40 17.86 18.96
N ASN A 440 -22.04 17.11 17.91
CA ASN A 440 -22.95 16.67 16.84
C ASN A 440 -23.64 15.37 17.26
N PHE A 441 -24.49 15.46 18.29
CA PHE A 441 -25.03 14.28 18.98
C PHE A 441 -26.00 13.44 18.12
N ASN A 442 -26.73 14.06 17.18
CA ASN A 442 -27.65 13.33 16.31
C ASN A 442 -26.91 12.48 15.28
N GLU A 443 -25.85 13.02 14.68
CA GLU A 443 -24.97 12.30 13.77
C GLU A 443 -24.21 11.21 14.52
N ALA A 444 -23.67 11.53 15.70
CA ALA A 444 -23.01 10.55 16.57
C ALA A 444 -23.93 9.35 16.89
N ARG A 445 -25.20 9.63 17.19
CA ARG A 445 -26.23 8.61 17.42
C ARG A 445 -26.39 7.70 16.20
N SER A 446 -26.52 8.26 15.01
CA SER A 446 -26.70 7.50 13.76
C SER A 446 -25.50 6.58 13.46
N GLU A 447 -24.28 7.10 13.66
CA GLU A 447 -23.05 6.32 13.45
C GLU A 447 -22.94 5.17 14.45
N LEU A 448 -23.19 5.42 15.74
CA LEU A 448 -23.16 4.38 16.78
C LEU A 448 -24.29 3.34 16.62
N GLU A 449 -25.48 3.73 16.16
CA GLU A 449 -26.53 2.77 15.79
C GLU A 449 -26.07 1.83 14.68
N THR A 450 -25.31 2.35 13.71
CA THR A 450 -24.76 1.54 12.62
C THR A 450 -23.69 0.57 13.12
N ALA A 451 -22.80 1.03 14.03
CA ALA A 451 -21.82 0.17 14.68
C ALA A 451 -22.49 -0.96 15.50
N LEU A 452 -23.53 -0.62 16.28
CA LEU A 452 -24.30 -1.56 17.10
C LEU A 452 -25.10 -2.58 16.28
N ARG A 453 -25.67 -2.19 15.13
CA ARG A 453 -26.36 -3.15 14.23
C ARG A 453 -25.46 -4.28 13.78
N SER A 454 -24.17 -4.02 13.63
CA SER A 454 -23.21 -5.07 13.27
C SER A 454 -22.67 -5.84 14.46
N GLN A 455 -22.33 -5.15 15.54
CA GLN A 455 -21.75 -5.73 16.75
C GLN A 455 -22.66 -5.47 17.96
N PRO A 456 -23.85 -6.12 18.01
CA PRO A 456 -24.80 -5.92 19.10
C PRO A 456 -24.33 -6.50 20.44
N GLY A 457 -23.20 -7.21 20.45
CA GLY A 457 -22.57 -7.76 21.66
C GLY A 457 -21.41 -6.92 22.19
N ASN A 458 -21.12 -5.75 21.61
CA ASN A 458 -20.01 -4.91 22.03
C ASN A 458 -20.44 -3.94 23.14
N GLY A 459 -20.04 -4.25 24.38
CA GLY A 459 -20.40 -3.44 25.55
C GLY A 459 -19.83 -2.01 25.53
N GLU A 460 -18.70 -1.76 24.86
CA GLU A 460 -18.15 -0.41 24.74
C GLU A 460 -19.03 0.46 23.84
N TYR A 461 -19.54 -0.11 22.73
CA TYR A 461 -20.44 0.59 21.81
C TYR A 461 -21.75 0.98 22.50
N HIS A 462 -22.31 0.08 23.30
CA HIS A 462 -23.50 0.37 24.12
C HIS A 462 -23.25 1.49 25.15
N SER A 463 -22.06 1.50 25.76
CA SER A 463 -21.69 2.55 26.73
C SER A 463 -21.57 3.93 26.08
N GLU A 464 -20.90 4.03 24.92
CA GLU A 464 -20.78 5.29 24.18
C GLU A 464 -22.14 5.74 23.61
N TYR A 465 -22.98 4.80 23.15
CA TYR A 465 -24.34 5.12 22.70
C TYR A 465 -25.21 5.66 23.85
N GLY A 466 -25.09 5.07 25.05
CA GLY A 466 -25.73 5.59 26.27
C GLY A 466 -25.35 7.04 26.57
N ARG A 467 -24.06 7.39 26.45
CA ARG A 467 -23.57 8.77 26.62
C ARG A 467 -24.15 9.73 25.59
N VAL A 468 -24.26 9.33 24.34
CA VAL A 468 -24.91 10.15 23.29
C VAL A 468 -26.38 10.38 23.62
N LEU A 469 -27.10 9.33 24.01
CA LEU A 469 -28.52 9.43 24.38
C LEU A 469 -28.73 10.34 25.59
N GLU A 470 -27.80 10.35 26.55
CA GLU A 470 -27.82 11.25 27.69
C GLU A 470 -27.76 12.73 27.24
N GLN A 471 -26.83 13.08 26.35
CA GLN A 471 -26.71 14.45 25.83
C GLN A 471 -27.95 14.87 25.02
N LEU A 472 -28.64 13.90 24.41
CA LEU A 472 -29.92 14.11 23.73
C LEU A 472 -31.13 14.16 24.68
N GLY A 473 -30.93 13.99 26.00
CA GLY A 473 -31.99 14.02 27.01
C GLY A 473 -32.83 12.74 27.09
N LEU A 474 -32.43 11.66 26.40
CA LEU A 474 -33.15 10.38 26.33
C LEU A 474 -32.77 9.46 27.50
N LYS A 475 -33.08 9.92 28.72
CA LYS A 475 -32.59 9.34 29.99
C LYS A 475 -32.88 7.84 30.18
N GLU A 476 -34.11 7.41 29.90
CA GLU A 476 -34.50 6.00 30.07
C GLU A 476 -33.79 5.07 29.07
N GLN A 477 -33.61 5.55 27.83
CA GLN A 477 -32.86 4.80 26.81
C GLN A 477 -31.38 4.72 27.19
N ALA A 478 -30.78 5.83 27.63
CA ALA A 478 -29.40 5.85 28.11
C ALA A 478 -29.18 4.84 29.25
N ARG A 479 -30.10 4.80 30.23
CA ARG A 479 -30.04 3.83 31.35
C ARG A 479 -30.06 2.38 30.84
N ALA A 480 -30.95 2.07 29.90
CA ALA A 480 -31.05 0.74 29.32
C ALA A 480 -29.76 0.33 28.59
N GLU A 481 -29.17 1.25 27.81
CA GLU A 481 -27.93 1.00 27.07
C GLU A 481 -26.73 0.78 28.00
N HIS A 482 -26.59 1.57 29.06
CA HIS A 482 -25.55 1.34 30.08
C HIS A 482 -25.74 -0.01 30.79
N ALA A 483 -26.98 -0.41 31.10
CA ALA A 483 -27.25 -1.73 31.69
C ALA A 483 -26.87 -2.88 30.73
N ILE A 484 -27.11 -2.72 29.42
CA ILE A 484 -26.66 -3.68 28.41
C ILE A 484 -25.12 -3.73 28.37
N ALA A 485 -24.45 -2.58 28.38
CA ALA A 485 -22.99 -2.48 28.40
C ALA A 485 -22.36 -3.25 29.57
N LEU A 486 -22.95 -3.14 30.77
CA LEU A 486 -22.51 -3.87 31.96
C LEU A 486 -22.82 -5.37 31.88
N ARG A 487 -23.97 -5.77 31.32
CA ARG A 487 -24.28 -7.19 31.10
C ARG A 487 -23.30 -7.86 30.14
N LEU A 488 -22.90 -7.15 29.09
CA LEU A 488 -21.97 -7.64 28.07
C LEU A 488 -20.52 -7.66 28.56
N ALA A 489 -20.12 -6.70 29.39
CA ALA A 489 -18.76 -6.59 29.94
C ALA A 489 -18.77 -6.29 31.45
N PRO A 490 -19.16 -7.26 32.30
CA PRO A 490 -19.38 -7.06 33.74
C PRO A 490 -18.10 -6.84 34.58
N LYS A 491 -16.93 -6.86 33.94
CA LYS A 491 -15.63 -6.56 34.56
C LYS A 491 -14.96 -5.34 33.93
N SER A 492 -15.68 -4.57 33.10
CA SER A 492 -15.15 -3.35 32.48
C SER A 492 -15.23 -2.20 33.47
N GLY A 493 -14.09 -1.83 34.06
CA GLY A 493 -14.02 -0.67 34.95
C GLY A 493 -14.51 0.63 34.29
N ARG A 494 -14.25 0.78 32.98
CA ARG A 494 -14.76 1.91 32.18
C ARG A 494 -16.28 1.92 32.10
N ASN A 495 -16.93 0.79 31.81
CA ASN A 495 -18.40 0.75 31.69
C ASN A 495 -19.07 1.03 33.03
N HIS A 496 -18.51 0.52 34.13
CA HIS A 496 -18.97 0.83 35.49
C HIS A 496 -18.83 2.33 35.79
N TYR A 497 -17.69 2.94 35.44
CA TYR A 497 -17.47 4.37 35.61
C TYR A 497 -18.46 5.21 34.80
N GLU A 498 -18.69 4.88 33.53
CA GLU A 498 -19.62 5.63 32.67
C GLU A 498 -21.06 5.52 33.16
N TYR A 499 -21.49 4.35 33.63
CA TYR A 499 -22.83 4.20 34.21
C TYR A 499 -22.95 4.93 35.56
N ALA A 500 -21.92 4.88 36.41
CA ALA A 500 -21.86 5.63 37.65
C ALA A 500 -21.95 7.15 37.39
N MET A 501 -21.25 7.65 36.36
CA MET A 501 -21.33 9.04 35.93
C MET A 501 -22.73 9.43 35.45
N PHE A 502 -23.38 8.58 34.66
CA PHE A 502 -24.78 8.76 34.29
C PHE A 502 -25.68 8.88 35.53
N LEU A 503 -25.60 7.93 36.48
CA LEU A 503 -26.39 7.96 37.72
C LEU A 503 -26.08 9.19 38.58
N PHE A 504 -24.81 9.57 38.69
CA PHE A 504 -24.35 10.73 39.44
C PHE A 504 -24.93 12.03 38.88
N ARG A 505 -24.95 12.21 37.55
CA ARG A 505 -25.57 13.38 36.89
C ARG A 505 -27.09 13.46 37.12
N GLN A 506 -27.73 12.33 37.36
CA GLN A 506 -29.15 12.24 37.73
C GLN A 506 -29.39 12.38 39.24
N GLN A 507 -28.34 12.67 40.02
CA GLN A 507 -28.36 12.77 41.49
C GLN A 507 -28.75 11.48 42.21
N ASN A 508 -28.69 10.33 41.51
CA ASN A 508 -28.99 9.02 42.10
C ASN A 508 -27.73 8.43 42.75
N LEU A 509 -27.31 9.05 43.86
CA LEU A 509 -26.04 8.72 44.51
C LEU A 509 -26.02 7.32 45.14
N ASP A 510 -27.18 6.79 45.56
CA ASP A 510 -27.27 5.45 46.16
C ASP A 510 -26.95 4.34 45.17
N GLU A 511 -27.31 4.51 43.89
CA GLU A 511 -26.91 3.60 42.81
C GLU A 511 -25.53 3.95 42.24
N ALA A 512 -25.11 5.22 42.23
CA ALA A 512 -23.85 5.64 41.63
C ALA A 512 -22.60 5.17 42.40
N ILE A 513 -22.63 5.23 43.74
CA ILE A 513 -21.50 4.85 44.61
C ILE A 513 -21.03 3.40 44.36
N PRO A 514 -21.89 2.36 44.44
CA PRO A 514 -21.44 0.98 44.21
C PRO A 514 -20.89 0.75 42.79
N GLU A 515 -21.38 1.50 41.80
CA GLU A 515 -20.85 1.44 40.43
C GLU A 515 -19.47 2.11 40.32
N PHE A 516 -19.22 3.23 41.00
CA PHE A 516 -17.87 3.80 41.11
C PHE A 516 -16.90 2.86 41.85
N GLU A 517 -17.35 2.21 42.93
CA GLU A 517 -16.56 1.20 43.65
C GLU A 517 -16.22 0.01 42.73
N ALA A 518 -17.20 -0.46 41.94
CA ALA A 518 -16.97 -1.50 40.94
C ALA A 518 -15.98 -1.05 39.85
N ALA A 519 -16.06 0.21 39.40
CA ALA A 519 -15.12 0.78 38.45
C ALA A 519 -13.67 0.70 38.98
N LEU A 520 -13.47 1.10 40.23
CA LEU A 520 -12.17 1.09 40.91
C LEU A 520 -11.70 -0.32 41.27
N LYS A 521 -12.61 -1.26 41.54
CA LYS A 521 -12.28 -2.68 41.72
C LYS A 521 -11.62 -3.27 40.48
N TYR A 522 -12.09 -2.90 39.28
CA TYR A 522 -11.56 -3.41 38.01
C TYR A 522 -10.47 -2.52 37.40
N ASN A 523 -10.41 -1.25 37.77
CA ASN A 523 -9.34 -0.33 37.40
C ASN A 523 -8.94 0.56 38.60
N PRO A 524 -8.04 0.08 39.48
CA PRO A 524 -7.67 0.80 40.71
C PRO A 524 -6.94 2.13 40.48
N ASN A 525 -6.31 2.32 39.32
CA ASN A 525 -5.52 3.53 39.01
C ASN A 525 -6.30 4.48 38.10
N HIS A 526 -7.53 4.84 38.49
CA HIS A 526 -8.39 5.75 37.73
C HIS A 526 -8.67 7.04 38.54
N PRO A 527 -7.92 8.13 38.31
CA PRO A 527 -8.01 9.37 39.09
C PRO A 527 -9.42 9.97 39.11
N GLU A 528 -10.12 9.97 37.98
CA GLU A 528 -11.44 10.53 37.80
C GLU A 528 -12.52 9.71 38.52
N ALA A 529 -12.41 8.38 38.49
CA ALA A 529 -13.32 7.53 39.26
C ALA A 529 -13.15 7.74 40.77
N HIS A 530 -11.90 7.90 41.26
CA HIS A 530 -11.63 8.29 42.64
C HIS A 530 -12.22 9.67 42.96
N TYR A 531 -12.05 10.65 42.07
CA TYR A 531 -12.59 12.00 42.27
C TYR A 531 -14.12 11.98 42.37
N HIS A 532 -14.80 11.33 41.44
CA HIS A 532 -16.26 11.31 41.42
C HIS A 532 -16.86 10.47 42.56
N LEU A 533 -16.21 9.38 42.96
CA LEU A 533 -16.60 8.64 44.17
C LEU A 533 -16.43 9.50 45.42
N GLY A 534 -15.28 10.18 45.57
CA GLY A 534 -15.04 11.09 46.69
C GLY A 534 -16.09 12.20 46.77
N ARG A 535 -16.48 12.75 45.62
CA ARG A 535 -17.55 13.75 45.52
C ARG A 535 -18.92 13.19 45.91
N ALA A 536 -19.27 11.98 45.46
CA ALA A 536 -20.52 11.33 45.82
C ALA A 536 -20.62 11.08 47.34
N LEU A 537 -19.54 10.59 47.96
CA LEU A 537 -19.44 10.36 49.40
C LEU A 537 -19.50 11.66 50.21
N TYR A 538 -18.85 12.72 49.74
CA TYR A 538 -18.93 14.05 50.36
C TYR A 538 -20.37 14.56 50.42
N VAL A 539 -21.14 14.41 49.33
CA VAL A 539 -22.55 14.83 49.29
C VAL A 539 -23.42 13.96 50.21
N LYS A 540 -23.09 12.67 50.36
CA LYS A 540 -23.75 11.76 51.32
C LYS A 540 -23.33 11.99 52.78
N GLY A 541 -22.33 12.82 53.03
CA GLY A 541 -21.82 13.14 54.37
C GLY A 541 -20.76 12.17 54.90
N ASP A 542 -20.31 11.19 54.12
CA ASP A 542 -19.17 10.35 54.48
C ASP A 542 -17.86 11.06 54.14
N TYR A 543 -17.46 11.97 55.03
CA TYR A 543 -16.28 12.81 54.84
C TYR A 543 -14.97 12.02 54.95
N GLU A 544 -14.90 10.95 55.74
CA GLU A 544 -13.70 10.10 55.85
C GLU A 544 -13.54 9.19 54.62
N GLY A 545 -14.62 8.69 54.03
CA GLY A 545 -14.60 8.03 52.73
C GLY A 545 -14.18 8.99 51.60
N ALA A 546 -14.77 10.19 51.58
CA ALA A 546 -14.42 11.23 50.60
C ALA A 546 -12.93 11.61 50.65
N LYS A 547 -12.39 11.79 51.86
CA LYS A 547 -10.97 12.09 52.10
C LYS A 547 -10.06 11.06 51.43
N ARG A 548 -10.28 9.77 51.71
CA ARG A 548 -9.44 8.68 51.19
C ARG A 548 -9.37 8.70 49.66
N HIS A 549 -10.51 8.90 48.99
CA HIS A 549 -10.54 8.91 47.53
C HIS A 549 -9.98 10.20 46.92
N TYR A 550 -10.20 11.36 47.55
CA TYR A 550 -9.59 12.60 47.09
C TYR A 550 -8.06 12.64 47.29
N GLU A 551 -7.54 12.08 48.39
CA GLU A 551 -6.10 11.90 48.60
C GLU A 551 -5.50 11.00 47.50
N GLU A 552 -6.21 9.94 47.12
CA GLU A 552 -5.79 9.05 46.05
C GLU A 552 -5.85 9.71 44.66
N THR A 553 -6.87 10.52 44.36
CA THR A 553 -6.89 11.35 43.15
C THR A 553 -5.68 12.28 43.11
N ALA A 554 -5.36 12.98 44.21
CA ALA A 554 -4.19 13.87 44.28
C ALA A 554 -2.86 13.11 44.13
N ARG A 555 -2.81 11.85 44.59
CA ARG A 555 -1.64 10.97 44.42
C ARG A 555 -1.44 10.56 42.96
N LEU A 556 -2.53 10.19 42.27
CA LEU A 556 -2.50 9.71 40.89
C LEU A 556 -2.41 10.85 39.87
N ASP A 557 -3.04 11.99 40.14
CA ASP A 557 -2.97 13.23 39.37
C ASP A 557 -2.72 14.44 40.29
N PRO A 558 -1.45 14.77 40.57
CA PRO A 558 -1.08 15.90 41.44
C PRO A 558 -1.43 17.28 40.89
N LYS A 559 -1.91 17.39 39.64
CA LYS A 559 -2.37 18.66 39.05
C LYS A 559 -3.89 18.72 38.94
N SER A 560 -4.60 17.72 39.46
CA SER A 560 -6.04 17.64 39.44
C SER A 560 -6.67 18.81 40.20
N LEU A 561 -7.88 19.19 39.82
CA LEU A 561 -8.71 20.17 40.54
C LEU A 561 -9.25 19.64 41.88
N VAL A 562 -8.82 18.45 42.30
CA VAL A 562 -9.26 17.80 43.54
C VAL A 562 -8.89 18.57 44.81
N HIS A 563 -7.84 19.40 44.78
CA HIS A 563 -7.32 20.08 45.97
C HIS A 563 -8.35 20.97 46.68
N ASN A 564 -9.25 21.65 45.95
CA ASN A 564 -10.34 22.40 46.58
C ASN A 564 -11.32 21.46 47.31
N GLY A 565 -11.73 20.35 46.66
CA GLY A 565 -12.59 19.34 47.26
C GLY A 565 -11.97 18.66 48.47
N LEU A 566 -10.66 18.36 48.42
CA LEU A 566 -9.92 17.80 49.55
C LEU A 566 -9.81 18.79 50.71
N GLY A 567 -9.60 20.08 50.43
CA GLY A 567 -9.63 21.14 51.43
C GLY A 567 -11.00 21.24 52.12
N ALA A 568 -12.09 21.19 51.35
CA ALA A 568 -13.45 21.21 51.89
C ALA A 568 -13.73 20.00 52.79
N VAL A 569 -13.25 18.81 52.42
CA VAL A 569 -13.33 17.60 53.25
C VAL A 569 -12.55 17.76 54.54
N TYR A 570 -11.29 18.20 54.49
CA TYR A 570 -10.49 18.45 55.70
C TYR A 570 -11.16 19.46 56.63
N PHE A 571 -11.75 20.51 56.08
CA PHE A 571 -12.46 21.52 56.85
C PHE A 571 -13.68 20.93 57.57
N ARG A 572 -14.48 20.10 56.90
CA ARG A 572 -15.64 19.39 57.50
C ARG A 572 -15.23 18.43 58.62
N LEU A 573 -14.03 17.85 58.54
CA LEU A 573 -13.46 16.97 59.56
C LEU A 573 -12.79 17.74 60.72
N GLY A 574 -12.84 19.08 60.73
CA GLY A 574 -12.19 19.93 61.74
C GLY A 574 -10.67 20.04 61.59
N GLN A 575 -10.11 19.56 60.48
CA GLN A 575 -8.67 19.58 60.17
C GLN A 575 -8.29 20.89 59.45
N THR A 576 -8.60 22.03 60.08
CA THR A 576 -8.52 23.37 59.47
C THR A 576 -7.14 23.71 58.88
N SER A 577 -6.04 23.33 59.55
CA SER A 577 -4.69 23.57 59.03
C SER A 577 -4.41 22.82 57.72
N GLN A 578 -4.90 21.58 57.59
CA GLN A 578 -4.76 20.78 56.37
C GLN A 578 -5.67 21.33 55.26
N ALA A 579 -6.86 21.79 55.61
CA ALA A 579 -7.78 22.44 54.68
C ALA A 579 -7.14 23.68 54.02
N ILE A 580 -6.56 24.58 54.82
CA ILE A 580 -5.86 25.78 54.34
C ILE A 580 -4.72 25.43 53.39
N ALA A 581 -3.93 24.39 53.70
CA ALA A 581 -2.85 23.94 52.82
C ALA A 581 -3.38 23.48 51.46
N GLN A 582 -4.48 22.72 51.43
CA GLN A 582 -5.08 22.24 50.18
C GLN A 582 -5.75 23.35 49.37
N PHE A 583 -6.44 24.31 50.01
CA PHE A 583 -6.98 25.46 49.28
C PHE A 583 -5.87 26.34 48.68
N LYS A 584 -4.75 26.51 49.38
CA LYS A 584 -3.56 27.20 48.83
C LYS A 584 -2.99 26.46 47.63
N GLU A 585 -2.96 25.13 47.67
CA GLU A 585 -2.51 24.33 46.54
C GLU A 585 -3.46 24.41 45.34
N ALA A 586 -4.79 24.41 45.58
CA ALA A 586 -5.78 24.63 44.55
C ALA A 586 -5.57 25.99 43.85
N LEU A 587 -5.35 27.07 44.60
CA LEU A 587 -5.07 28.40 44.06
C LEU A 587 -3.70 28.52 43.40
N ARG A 588 -2.73 27.70 43.82
CA ARG A 588 -1.42 27.61 43.15
C ARG A 588 -1.57 27.00 41.75
N LEU A 589 -2.43 25.99 41.61
CA LEU A 589 -2.71 25.30 40.35
C LEU A 589 -3.64 26.12 39.44
N ASN A 590 -4.68 26.73 40.01
CA ASN A 590 -5.61 27.62 39.33
C ASN A 590 -5.86 28.89 40.15
N ARG A 591 -5.21 29.99 39.77
CA ARG A 591 -5.29 31.26 40.52
C ARG A 591 -6.69 31.90 40.53
N ASP A 592 -7.52 31.55 39.57
CA ASP A 592 -8.86 32.13 39.38
C ASP A 592 -9.98 31.25 39.95
N ASP A 593 -9.65 30.21 40.74
CA ASP A 593 -10.62 29.38 41.44
C ASP A 593 -11.29 30.19 42.59
N ALA A 594 -12.40 30.85 42.25
CA ALA A 594 -13.14 31.69 43.17
C ALA A 594 -13.66 30.92 44.40
N GLU A 595 -14.05 29.65 44.21
CA GLU A 595 -14.55 28.80 45.28
C GLU A 595 -13.42 28.45 46.26
N ALA A 596 -12.24 28.08 45.75
CA ALA A 596 -11.07 27.83 46.60
C ALA A 596 -10.61 29.09 47.35
N ALA A 597 -10.70 30.27 46.73
CA ALA A 597 -10.35 31.54 47.37
C ALA A 597 -11.31 31.90 48.51
N GLU A 598 -12.61 31.68 48.32
CA GLU A 598 -13.61 31.89 49.37
C GLU A 598 -13.43 30.89 50.52
N ASN A 599 -13.27 29.61 50.20
CA ASN A 599 -13.04 28.55 51.17
C ASN A 599 -11.76 28.80 52.01
N LEU A 600 -10.69 29.28 51.37
CA LEU A 600 -9.46 29.66 52.06
C LEU A 600 -9.68 30.80 53.05
N ARG A 601 -10.33 31.90 52.62
CA ARG A 601 -10.61 33.06 53.48
C ARG A 601 -11.44 32.64 54.69
N PHE A 602 -12.46 31.80 54.47
CA PHE A 602 -13.30 31.30 55.55
C PHE A 602 -12.51 30.44 56.54
N ALA A 603 -11.68 29.52 56.05
CA ALA A 603 -10.87 28.64 56.90
C ALA A 603 -9.81 29.41 57.72
N GLU A 604 -9.15 30.41 57.12
CA GLU A 604 -8.19 31.28 57.81
C GLU A 604 -8.87 32.14 58.89
N GLY A 605 -10.09 32.63 58.63
CA GLY A 605 -10.88 33.38 59.61
C GLY A 605 -11.22 32.57 60.87
N ILE A 606 -11.61 31.29 60.71
CA ILE A 606 -11.86 30.38 61.83
C ILE A 606 -10.57 30.09 62.61
N GLN A 607 -9.46 29.82 61.91
CA GLN A 607 -8.18 29.56 62.56
C GLN A 607 -7.67 30.77 63.39
N ALA A 608 -7.88 31.99 62.91
CA ALA A 608 -7.53 33.22 63.63
C ALA A 608 -8.44 33.48 64.85
N GLY A 609 -9.73 33.13 64.77
CA GLY A 609 -10.67 33.19 65.89
C GLY A 609 -10.30 32.23 67.03
N ASP A 610 -9.92 31.00 66.69
CA ASP A 610 -9.51 29.99 67.67
C ASP A 610 -8.18 30.32 68.37
N ALA A 611 -7.29 31.07 67.70
CA ALA A 611 -6.02 31.52 68.27
C ALA A 611 -6.20 32.72 69.23
N SER A 612 -7.18 33.58 68.99
CA SER A 612 -7.44 34.77 69.82
C SER A 612 -8.29 34.48 71.07
N GLY A 613 -8.99 33.34 71.14
CA GLY A 613 -9.74 32.88 72.31
C GLY A 613 -8.96 32.07 73.36
N ARG A 614 -7.64 31.87 73.19
CA ARG A 614 -6.76 31.10 74.12
C ARG A 614 -5.83 31.97 74.98
N HIS A 615 -6.17 33.24 75.19
CA HIS A 615 -5.41 34.16 76.07
C HIS A 615 -6.09 34.39 77.41
#